data_AF-A0A356E362-F1
#
_entry.id   AF-A0A356E362-F1
#
_cell.length_a   1.000
_cell.length_b   1.000
_cell.length_c   1.000
_cell.angle_alpha   90.00
_cell.angle_beta   90.00
_cell.angle_gamma   90.00
#
_symmetry.space_group_name_H-M   'P 1'
#
loop_
_entity.id
_entity.type
_entity.pdbx_description
1 polymer ?
#
loop_
_entity_poly.entity_id
_entity_poly.type
_entity_poly.pdbx_seq_one_letter_code
_entity_poly.pdbx_strand_id
1 'polypeptide(L)'
;MNIPNKLTVSRLIMAPMFFIAFHLGVWFGEDFQSLSSILTLLLWALTELTDLLDGQIARRRNLVTDLGKVMDPFADTFSRLTYFVCLSGAGVMPLWTFILIMWREFSILFVRMLMMGKGKPVAAN
;
A
#
# COMPACT_ATOMS: atom_id res chain seq x y z
N MET A 1 21.57 3.34 0.85
CA MET A 1 20.18 2.84 0.82
C MET A 1 20.03 1.87 -0.34
N ASN A 2 19.63 0.63 -0.07
CA ASN A 2 19.46 -0.38 -1.11
C ASN A 2 18.27 -0.03 -2.02
N ILE A 3 18.33 -0.49 -3.28
CA ILE A 3 17.30 -0.27 -4.31
C ILE A 3 15.88 -0.63 -3.83
N PRO A 4 15.64 -1.76 -3.12
CA PRO A 4 14.30 -2.10 -2.63
C PRO A 4 13.78 -1.06 -1.64
N ASN A 5 14.63 -0.58 -0.73
CA ASN A 5 14.22 0.39 0.29
C ASN A 5 13.80 1.74 -0.31
N LYS A 6 14.34 2.12 -1.48
CA LYS A 6 13.90 3.32 -2.21
C LYS A 6 12.50 3.15 -2.80
N LEU A 7 12.18 1.95 -3.25
CA LEU A 7 10.90 1.62 -3.87
C LEU A 7 9.79 1.40 -2.81
N THR A 8 10.14 0.88 -1.63
CA THR A 8 9.25 0.90 -0.45
C THR A 8 8.90 2.34 -0.04
N VAL A 9 9.90 3.24 -0.02
CA VAL A 9 9.69 4.67 0.30
C VAL A 9 8.88 5.36 -0.80
N SER A 10 9.10 5.05 -2.08
CA SER A 10 8.28 5.62 -3.14
C SER A 10 6.81 5.20 -2.99
N ARG A 11 6.54 3.96 -2.57
CA ARG A 11 5.18 3.49 -2.28
C ARG A 11 4.50 4.30 -1.18
N LEU A 12 5.24 4.58 -0.10
CA LEU A 12 4.75 5.41 0.99
C LEU A 12 4.38 6.82 0.52
N ILE A 13 5.07 7.36 -0.50
CA ILE A 13 4.78 8.66 -1.11
C ILE A 13 3.62 8.56 -2.12
N MET A 14 3.49 7.45 -2.84
CA MET A 14 2.41 7.23 -3.81
C MET A 14 1.04 7.11 -3.14
N ALA A 15 0.95 6.59 -1.92
CA ALA A 15 -0.30 6.51 -1.17
C ALA A 15 -0.98 7.89 -0.94
N PRO A 16 -0.33 8.92 -0.35
CA PRO A 16 -0.92 10.25 -0.24
C PRO A 16 -1.15 10.93 -1.60
N MET A 17 -0.31 10.66 -2.61
CA MET A 17 -0.57 11.12 -3.98
C MET A 17 -1.87 10.53 -4.55
N PHE A 18 -2.13 9.24 -4.31
CA PHE A 18 -3.38 8.60 -4.70
C PHE A 18 -4.57 9.25 -4.01
N PHE A 19 -4.47 9.52 -2.71
CA PHE A 19 -5.53 10.20 -1.95
C PHE A 19 -5.88 11.57 -2.56
N ILE A 20 -4.86 12.36 -2.91
CA ILE A 20 -5.04 13.67 -3.55
C ILE A 20 -5.65 13.51 -4.95
N ALA A 21 -5.15 12.58 -5.75
CA ALA A 21 -5.66 12.33 -7.10
C ALA A 21 -7.14 11.88 -7.09
N PHE A 22 -7.52 11.07 -6.11
CA PHE A 22 -8.89 10.59 -5.91
C PHE A 22 -9.86 11.71 -5.54
N HIS A 23 -9.43 12.65 -4.68
CA HIS A 23 -10.28 13.76 -4.24
C HIS A 23 -10.23 14.97 -5.19
N LEU A 24 -9.40 14.94 -6.23
CA LEU A 24 -9.21 16.07 -7.15
C LEU A 24 -10.53 16.47 -7.85
N GLY A 25 -11.34 15.51 -8.30
CA GLY A 25 -12.65 15.80 -8.91
C GLY A 25 -13.65 16.38 -7.92
N VAL A 26 -13.58 15.97 -6.65
CA VAL A 26 -14.43 16.50 -5.58
C VAL A 26 -14.03 17.93 -5.20
N TRP A 27 -12.74 18.24 -5.19
CA TRP A 27 -12.22 19.55 -4.77
C TRP A 27 -12.24 20.61 -5.86
N PHE A 28 -12.04 20.23 -7.13
CA PHE A 28 -11.90 21.16 -8.25
C PHE A 28 -13.09 21.17 -9.23
N GLY A 29 -14.10 20.31 -9.02
CA GLY A 29 -15.35 20.29 -9.79
C GLY A 29 -15.41 19.18 -10.84
N GLU A 30 -16.61 18.95 -11.40
CA GLU A 30 -16.91 17.80 -12.28
C GLU A 30 -16.05 17.75 -13.55
N ASP A 31 -15.57 18.88 -14.05
CA ASP A 31 -14.66 18.95 -15.20
C ASP A 31 -13.35 18.17 -14.95
N PHE A 32 -12.93 18.07 -13.68
CA PHE A 32 -11.76 17.33 -13.25
C PHE A 32 -12.06 15.88 -12.85
N GLN A 33 -13.33 15.44 -12.83
CA GLN A 33 -13.73 14.08 -12.43
C GLN A 33 -13.12 13.02 -13.36
N SER A 34 -13.11 13.30 -14.67
CA SER A 34 -12.52 12.42 -15.69
C SER A 34 -11.01 12.27 -15.51
N LEU A 35 -10.31 13.41 -15.33
CA LEU A 35 -8.87 13.45 -15.07
C LEU A 35 -8.51 12.76 -13.75
N SER A 36 -9.27 13.02 -12.68
CA SER A 36 -9.12 12.40 -11.36
C SER A 36 -9.22 10.88 -11.45
N SER A 37 -10.21 10.36 -12.18
CA SER A 37 -10.40 8.92 -12.36
C SER A 37 -9.22 8.26 -13.10
N ILE A 38 -8.74 8.89 -14.18
CA ILE A 38 -7.59 8.39 -14.96
C ILE A 38 -6.31 8.42 -14.12
N LEU A 39 -6.04 9.51 -13.42
CA LEU A 39 -4.86 9.65 -12.56
C LEU A 39 -4.88 8.63 -11.41
N THR A 40 -6.05 8.45 -10.79
CA THR A 40 -6.26 7.47 -9.72
C THR A 40 -5.96 6.05 -10.20
N LEU A 41 -6.48 5.66 -11.37
CA LEU A 41 -6.21 4.35 -11.98
C LEU A 41 -4.74 4.16 -12.32
N LEU A 42 -4.09 5.16 -12.91
CA LEU A 42 -2.67 5.12 -13.24
C LEU A 42 -1.79 4.99 -11.99
N LEU A 43 -2.09 5.77 -10.94
CA LEU A 43 -1.34 5.70 -9.68
C LEU A 43 -1.52 4.35 -9.00
N TRP A 44 -2.74 3.83 -8.94
CA TRP A 44 -3.00 2.50 -8.41
C TRP A 44 -2.21 1.42 -9.18
N ALA A 45 -2.29 1.43 -10.51
CA ALA A 45 -1.57 0.48 -11.34
C ALA A 45 -0.05 0.57 -11.13
N LEU A 46 0.51 1.77 -11.07
CA LEU A 46 1.93 1.97 -10.80
C LEU A 46 2.34 1.48 -9.41
N THR A 47 1.50 1.71 -8.39
CA THR A 47 1.78 1.27 -7.01
C THR A 47 1.86 -0.25 -6.91
N GLU A 48 0.89 -0.96 -7.47
CA GLU A 48 0.85 -2.43 -7.49
C GLU A 48 2.01 -3.01 -8.32
N LEU A 49 2.30 -2.41 -9.48
CA LEU A 49 3.37 -2.87 -10.36
C LEU A 49 4.76 -2.68 -9.72
N THR A 50 4.93 -1.62 -8.92
CA THR A 50 6.15 -1.36 -8.16
C THR A 50 6.36 -2.40 -7.05
N ASP A 51 5.30 -2.84 -6.36
CA ASP A 51 5.39 -3.90 -5.34
C ASP A 51 5.85 -5.24 -5.94
N LEU A 52 5.30 -5.60 -7.10
CA LEU A 52 5.68 -6.82 -7.80
C LEU A 52 7.15 -6.80 -8.24
N LEU A 53 7.60 -5.66 -8.77
CA LEU A 53 9.00 -5.48 -9.19
C LEU A 53 9.97 -5.53 -8.01
N ASP A 54 9.62 -4.91 -6.88
CA ASP A 54 10.42 -4.98 -5.65
C ASP A 54 10.58 -6.41 -5.14
N GLY A 55 9.45 -7.13 -5.06
CA GLY A 55 9.43 -8.52 -4.61
C GLY A 55 10.28 -9.42 -5.50
N GLN A 56 10.37 -9.13 -6.80
CA GLN A 56 11.22 -9.87 -7.75
C GLN A 56 12.70 -9.48 -7.66
N ILE A 57 13.01 -8.19 -7.56
CA ILE A 57 14.39 -7.69 -7.51
C ILE A 57 15.06 -8.07 -6.20
N ALA A 58 14.36 -7.94 -5.07
CA ALA A 58 14.86 -8.31 -3.76
C ALA A 58 15.19 -9.82 -3.68
N ARG A 59 14.31 -10.67 -4.24
CA ARG A 59 14.53 -12.13 -4.32
C ARG A 59 15.70 -12.50 -5.23
N ARG A 60 15.81 -11.88 -6.41
CA ARG A 60 16.89 -12.21 -7.37
C ARG A 60 18.28 -11.75 -6.92
N ARG A 61 18.37 -10.68 -6.12
CA ARG A 61 19.66 -10.11 -5.71
C ARG A 61 20.09 -10.48 -4.27
N ASN A 62 19.32 -11.30 -3.54
CA ASN A 62 19.58 -11.61 -2.12
C ASN A 62 19.79 -10.35 -1.24
N LEU A 63 19.22 -9.21 -1.64
CA LEU A 63 19.37 -7.93 -0.94
C LEU A 63 18.27 -7.75 0.11
N VAL A 64 18.02 -8.79 0.91
CA VAL A 64 17.01 -8.78 1.95
C VAL A 64 17.60 -8.16 3.21
N THR A 65 17.22 -6.94 3.53
CA THR A 65 17.62 -6.27 4.78
C THR A 65 16.54 -6.44 5.84
N ASP A 66 16.91 -6.50 7.12
CA ASP A 66 15.93 -6.63 8.21
C ASP A 66 15.02 -5.40 8.31
N LEU A 67 15.52 -4.22 7.92
CA LEU A 67 14.73 -3.00 7.79
C LEU A 67 13.67 -3.11 6.67
N GLY A 68 14.04 -3.67 5.51
CA GLY A 68 13.11 -3.89 4.39
C GLY A 68 12.00 -4.89 4.75
N LYS A 69 12.33 -5.97 5.47
CA LYS A 69 11.33 -6.95 5.93
C LYS A 69 10.23 -6.35 6.81
N VAL A 70 10.52 -5.28 7.55
CA VAL A 70 9.53 -4.58 8.39
C VAL A 70 8.82 -3.48 7.59
N MET A 71 9.56 -2.75 6.75
CA MET A 71 9.03 -1.63 5.98
C MET A 71 8.11 -2.07 4.84
N ASP A 72 8.38 -3.20 4.17
CA ASP A 72 7.58 -3.67 3.03
C ASP A 72 6.14 -4.01 3.45
N PRO A 73 5.88 -4.83 4.49
CA PRO A 73 4.51 -5.09 4.99
C PRO A 73 3.80 -3.83 5.47
N PHE A 74 4.55 -2.88 6.04
CA PHE A 74 3.99 -1.63 6.54
C PHE A 74 3.54 -0.72 5.40
N ALA A 75 4.40 -0.50 4.40
CA ALA A 75 4.08 0.32 3.22
C ALA A 75 2.95 -0.28 2.39
N ASP A 76 2.90 -1.60 2.26
CA ASP A 76 1.80 -2.31 1.62
C ASP A 76 0.48 -2.09 2.35
N THR A 77 0.45 -2.34 3.67
CA THR A 77 -0.76 -2.13 4.49
C THR A 77 -1.21 -0.68 4.44
N PHE A 78 -0.30 0.29 4.48
CA PHE A 78 -0.59 1.73 4.41
C PHE A 78 -1.21 2.13 3.06
N SER A 79 -0.70 1.59 1.95
CA SER A 79 -1.24 1.86 0.62
C SER A 79 -2.67 1.32 0.48
N ARG A 80 -2.88 0.06 0.89
CA ARG A 80 -4.20 -0.58 0.88
C ARG A 80 -5.21 0.13 1.78
N LEU A 81 -4.78 0.56 2.96
CA LEU A 81 -5.54 1.42 3.87
C LEU A 81 -6.06 2.67 3.17
N THR A 82 -5.17 3.35 2.46
CA THR A 82 -5.48 4.61 1.76
C THR A 82 -6.56 4.39 0.70
N TYR A 83 -6.47 3.29 -0.05
CA TYR A 83 -7.48 2.93 -1.05
C TYR A 83 -8.86 2.69 -0.43
N PHE A 84 -8.91 1.90 0.65
CA PHE A 84 -10.18 1.60 1.30
C PHE A 84 -10.81 2.81 1.99
N VAL A 85 -10.00 3.71 2.56
CA VAL A 85 -10.49 4.99 3.11
C VAL A 85 -11.12 5.84 1.99
N CYS A 86 -10.46 5.96 0.84
CA CYS A 86 -11.01 6.70 -0.30
C CYS A 86 -12.34 6.08 -0.80
N LEU A 87 -12.38 4.75 -0.97
CA LEU A 87 -13.56 4.03 -1.44
C LEU A 87 -14.74 4.08 -0.44
N SER A 88 -14.45 4.00 0.86
CA SER A 88 -15.47 4.13 1.89
C SER A 88 -16.00 5.56 1.98
N GLY A 89 -15.13 6.57 1.88
CA GLY A 89 -15.51 7.98 1.87
C GLY A 89 -16.36 8.37 0.65
N ALA A 90 -16.10 7.75 -0.50
CA ALA A 90 -16.92 7.92 -1.71
C ALA A 90 -18.27 7.17 -1.68
N GLY A 91 -18.57 6.43 -0.60
CA GLY A 91 -19.81 5.67 -0.47
C GLY A 91 -19.89 4.40 -1.33
N VAL A 92 -18.82 4.04 -2.04
CA VAL A 92 -18.72 2.80 -2.84
C VAL A 92 -18.68 1.57 -1.92
N MET A 93 -18.06 1.73 -0.74
CA MET A 93 -17.85 0.66 0.22
C MET A 93 -18.54 0.98 1.56
N PRO A 94 -19.40 0.08 2.08
CA PRO A 94 -19.99 0.27 3.40
C PRO A 94 -18.94 0.33 4.52
N LEU A 95 -19.16 1.21 5.50
CA LEU A 95 -18.22 1.43 6.60
C LEU A 95 -17.95 0.16 7.43
N TRP A 96 -18.94 -0.70 7.60
CA TRP A 96 -18.78 -1.98 8.32
C TRP A 96 -17.81 -2.92 7.58
N THR A 97 -17.85 -2.94 6.26
CA THR A 97 -16.91 -3.72 5.44
C THR A 97 -15.49 -3.17 5.60
N PHE A 98 -15.35 -1.84 5.64
CA PHE A 98 -14.06 -1.20 5.86
C PHE A 98 -13.47 -1.62 7.20
N ILE A 99 -14.26 -1.53 8.28
CA ILE A 99 -13.83 -1.93 9.63
C ILE A 99 -13.39 -3.41 9.66
N LEU A 100 -14.11 -4.32 9.00
CA LEU A 100 -13.74 -5.74 8.96
C LEU A 100 -12.41 -5.98 8.22
N ILE A 101 -12.20 -5.32 7.08
CA ILE A 101 -10.94 -5.45 6.34
C ILE A 101 -9.78 -4.88 7.16
N MET A 102 -10.00 -3.72 7.79
CA MET A 102 -9.04 -3.07 8.67
C MET A 102 -8.63 -3.96 9.84
N TRP A 103 -9.61 -4.59 10.50
CA TRP A 103 -9.36 -5.55 11.56
C TRP A 103 -8.47 -6.71 11.08
N ARG A 104 -8.78 -7.28 9.90
CA ARG A 104 -8.00 -8.37 9.30
C ARG A 104 -6.56 -7.96 9.03
N GLU A 105 -6.33 -6.82 8.36
CA GLU A 105 -5.00 -6.36 7.98
C GLU A 105 -4.11 -6.10 9.20
N PHE A 106 -4.64 -5.39 10.20
CA PHE A 106 -3.89 -5.14 11.44
C PHE A 106 -3.61 -6.43 12.21
N SER A 107 -4.55 -7.38 12.24
CA SER A 107 -4.33 -8.68 12.88
C SER A 107 -3.17 -9.45 12.24
N ILE A 108 -3.10 -9.47 10.91
CA ILE A 108 -2.01 -10.13 10.18
C ILE A 108 -0.67 -9.42 10.44
N LEU A 109 -0.65 -8.08 10.39
CA LEU A 109 0.56 -7.29 10.66
C LEU A 109 1.08 -7.54 12.09
N PHE A 110 0.17 -7.57 13.07
CA PHE A 110 0.48 -7.82 14.47
C PHE A 110 1.09 -9.22 14.67
N VAL A 111 0.46 -10.26 14.11
CA VAL A 111 0.98 -11.64 14.17
C VAL A 111 2.36 -11.73 13.51
N ARG A 112 2.55 -11.08 12.36
CA ARG A 112 3.85 -11.05 11.66
C ARG A 112 4.94 -10.40 12.52
N MET A 113 4.65 -9.26 13.16
CA MET A 113 5.57 -8.59 14.08
C MET A 113 5.93 -9.47 15.29
N LEU A 114 4.94 -10.12 15.91
CA LEU A 114 5.19 -11.04 17.03
C LEU A 114 6.11 -12.20 16.66
N MET A 115 5.95 -12.75 15.45
CA MET A 115 6.79 -13.85 14.96
C MET A 115 8.21 -13.40 14.64
N MET A 116 8.39 -12.20 14.08
CA MET A 116 9.72 -11.61 13.84
C MET A 116 10.49 -11.39 15.15
N GLY A 117 9.82 -10.95 16.21
CA GLY A 117 10.44 -10.75 17.54
C GLY A 117 10.87 -12.04 18.24
N LYS A 118 10.32 -13.21 17.85
CA LYS A 118 10.63 -14.52 18.45
C LYS A 118 11.72 -15.31 17.71
N GLY A 119 12.41 -14.71 16.73
CA GLY A 119 13.54 -15.35 16.04
C GLY A 119 13.16 -16.54 15.14
N LYS A 120 11.86 -16.78 14.91
CA LYS A 120 11.40 -17.72 13.87
C LYS A 120 11.07 -16.89 12.62
N PRO A 121 11.94 -16.84 11.60
CA PRO A 121 11.57 -16.24 10.33
C PRO A 121 10.39 -17.04 9.79
N VAL A 122 9.24 -16.39 9.66
CA VAL A 122 8.12 -16.95 8.91
C VAL A 122 8.56 -16.93 7.46
N ALA A 123 9.12 -18.05 7.02
CA ALA A 123 9.35 -18.33 5.61
C ALA A 123 7.98 -18.29 4.92
N ALA A 124 7.81 -17.32 4.03
CA ALA A 124 6.77 -17.38 3.03
C ALA A 124 7.20 -18.43 2.00
N ASN A 125 6.39 -19.49 1.86
CA ASN A 125 6.37 -20.27 0.62
C ASN A 125 5.74 -19.42 -0.49
#